data_AF-A0A5N6LK87-F1
#
_entry.id   AF-A0A5N6LK87-F1
#
_cell.length_a   1.000
_cell.length_b   1.000
_cell.length_c   1.000
_cell.angle_alpha   90.00
_cell.angle_beta   90.00
_cell.angle_gamma   90.00
#
_symmetry.space_group_name_H-M   'P 1'
#
loop_
_entity.id
_entity.type
_entity.pdbx_description
1 polymer ?
#
loop_
_entity_poly.entity_id
_entity_poly.type
_entity_poly.pdbx_seq_one_letter_code
_entity_poly.pdbx_strand_id
1 'polypeptide(L)'
;MLQHGKDGEVATPFWLHIVYEFLRKGYLIVSPLTDRFIDFNSRLEFAHRVALISDEIYQSTKESCRGNYVYPDPNNNLCLDNLQRFDEAATKITLDAWANEKEVQEALHVREVCFHIAL
;
A
#
# COMPACT_ATOMS: atom_id res chain seq x y z
N MET A 1 -25.41 29.75 -5.75
CA MET A 1 -26.29 30.54 -4.87
C MET A 1 -27.16 29.56 -4.10
N LEU A 2 -26.97 29.45 -2.79
CA LEU A 2 -27.75 28.55 -1.93
C LEU A 2 -29.20 29.06 -1.93
N GLN A 3 -30.15 28.20 -2.31
CA GLN A 3 -31.57 28.54 -2.26
C GLN A 3 -32.01 28.44 -0.80
N HIS A 4 -32.28 29.59 -0.17
CA HIS A 4 -32.86 29.65 1.15
C HIS A 4 -34.35 29.26 1.08
N GLY A 5 -34.69 28.08 1.61
CA GLY A 5 -36.06 27.69 1.95
C GLY A 5 -36.56 28.47 3.17
N LYS A 6 -37.88 28.70 3.24
CA LYS A 6 -38.53 29.66 4.17
C LYS A 6 -38.45 29.35 5.66
N ASP A 7 -37.87 28.21 6.06
CA ASP A 7 -37.99 27.71 7.44
C ASP A 7 -36.62 27.49 8.10
N GLY A 8 -35.53 28.08 7.58
CA GLY A 8 -34.19 27.95 8.15
C GLY A 8 -33.58 26.53 8.08
N GLU A 9 -34.33 25.56 7.57
CA GLU A 9 -33.86 24.21 7.32
C GLU A 9 -33.08 24.20 6.00
N VAL A 10 -31.78 23.93 6.10
CA VAL A 10 -30.94 23.65 4.93
C VAL A 10 -31.44 22.34 4.35
N ALA A 11 -32.18 22.39 3.24
CA ALA A 11 -32.58 21.20 2.51
C ALA A 11 -31.30 20.44 2.10
N THR A 12 -31.01 19.34 2.80
CA THR A 12 -29.87 18.49 2.47
C THR A 12 -30.07 17.94 1.07
N PRO A 13 -29.10 18.07 0.15
CA PRO A 13 -29.25 17.52 -1.20
C PRO A 13 -29.59 16.04 -1.12
N PHE A 14 -30.51 15.55 -1.95
CA PHE A 14 -30.90 14.13 -1.99
C PHE A 14 -29.68 13.20 -2.14
N TRP A 15 -28.65 13.64 -2.87
CA TRP A 15 -27.36 12.95 -2.98
C TRP A 15 -26.63 12.75 -1.64
N LEU A 16 -26.75 13.70 -0.71
CA LEU A 16 -26.17 13.59 0.63
C LEU A 16 -26.81 12.44 1.42
N HIS A 17 -28.13 12.25 1.27
CA HIS A 17 -28.85 11.13 1.90
C HIS A 17 -28.41 9.77 1.34
N ILE A 18 -28.25 9.67 0.01
CA ILE A 18 -27.74 8.44 -0.64
C ILE A 18 -26.31 8.11 -0.18
N VAL A 19 -25.41 9.10 -0.18
CA VAL A 19 -24.03 8.93 0.27
C VAL A 19 -23.97 8.54 1.75
N TYR A 20 -24.80 9.16 2.60
CA TYR A 20 -24.86 8.86 4.02
C TYR A 20 -25.34 7.42 4.27
N GLU A 21 -26.39 6.96 3.59
CA GLU A 21 -26.85 5.56 3.71
C GLU A 21 -25.84 4.54 3.17
N PHE A 22 -25.07 4.89 2.13
CA PHE A 22 -23.99 4.05 1.65
C PHE A 22 -22.86 3.95 2.67
N LEU A 23 -22.37 5.08 3.18
CA LEU A 23 -21.30 5.11 4.19
C LEU A 23 -21.72 4.45 5.51
N ARG A 24 -23.00 4.52 5.88
CA ARG A 24 -23.54 3.88 7.09
C ARG A 24 -23.51 2.35 7.04
N LYS A 25 -23.60 1.75 5.86
CA LYS A 25 -23.49 0.30 5.67
C LYS A 25 -22.04 -0.20 5.80
N GLY A 26 -21.07 0.71 5.74
CA GLY A 26 -19.65 0.39 5.79
C GLY A 26 -19.06 -0.02 4.44
N TYR A 27 -17.74 -0.05 4.38
CA TYR A 27 -16.97 -0.48 3.22
C TYR A 27 -15.82 -1.37 3.68
N LEU A 28 -15.38 -2.27 2.80
CA LEU A 28 -14.22 -3.14 3.01
C LEU A 28 -13.16 -2.77 1.96
N ILE A 29 -11.93 -2.52 2.41
CA ILE A 29 -10.78 -2.35 1.52
C ILE A 29 -9.79 -3.46 1.84
N VAL A 30 -9.37 -4.19 0.80
CA VAL A 30 -8.41 -5.29 0.92
C VAL A 30 -7.05 -4.80 0.44
N SER A 31 -6.03 -5.01 1.27
CA SER A 31 -4.65 -4.52 1.05
C SER A 31 -4.55 -3.01 0.77
N PRO A 32 -5.22 -2.14 1.56
CA PRO A 32 -5.14 -0.70 1.37
C PRO A 32 -3.75 -0.15 1.66
N LEU A 33 -3.36 0.89 0.93
CA LEU A 33 -2.40 1.88 1.41
C LEU A 33 -3.18 2.87 2.29
N THR A 34 -2.92 2.84 3.59
CA THR A 34 -3.61 3.64 4.62
C THR A 34 -2.75 4.80 5.10
N ASP A 35 -1.47 4.57 5.32
CA ASP A 35 -0.48 5.56 5.73
C ASP A 35 0.86 5.22 5.09
N ARG A 36 1.39 6.12 4.26
CA ARG A 36 2.64 5.86 3.53
C ARG A 36 3.80 5.57 4.48
N PHE A 37 3.93 6.30 5.57
CA PHE A 37 5.07 6.12 6.46
C PHE A 37 4.98 4.76 7.17
N ILE A 38 3.84 4.42 7.76
CA ILE A 38 3.65 3.17 8.49
C ILE A 38 3.69 1.98 7.54
N ASP A 39 2.92 2.04 6.44
CA ASP A 39 2.80 0.92 5.50
C ASP A 39 4.14 0.60 4.84
N PHE A 40 4.90 1.60 4.39
CA PHE A 40 6.21 1.34 3.76
C PHE A 40 7.28 0.94 4.79
N ASN A 41 7.31 1.52 6.00
CA ASN A 41 8.28 1.09 7.01
C ASN A 41 8.06 -0.35 7.46
N SER A 42 6.80 -0.81 7.50
CA SER A 42 6.46 -2.18 7.88
C SER A 42 6.99 -3.24 6.89
N ARG A 43 7.34 -2.84 5.65
CA ARG A 43 7.77 -3.77 4.59
C ARG A 43 9.09 -4.47 4.88
N LEU A 44 10.02 -3.81 5.58
CA LEU A 44 11.29 -4.44 5.94
C LEU A 44 11.06 -5.65 6.86
N GLU A 45 10.25 -5.45 7.91
CA GLU A 45 9.86 -6.50 8.85
C GLU A 45 9.03 -7.60 8.19
N PHE A 46 8.10 -7.23 7.31
CA PHE A 46 7.33 -8.19 6.53
C PHE A 46 8.23 -9.08 5.68
N ALA A 47 9.13 -8.47 4.89
CA ALA A 47 10.03 -9.19 4.00
C ALA A 47 10.94 -10.16 4.75
N HIS A 48 11.44 -9.78 5.92
CA HIS A 48 12.23 -10.67 6.77
C HIS A 48 11.43 -11.87 7.28
N ARG A 49 10.22 -11.62 7.80
CA ARG A 49 9.35 -12.67 8.39
C ARG A 49 8.89 -13.71 7.38
N VAL A 50 8.75 -13.33 6.12
CA VAL A 50 8.40 -14.25 5.02
C VAL A 50 9.62 -14.72 4.23
N ALA A 51 10.83 -14.55 4.78
CA ALA A 51 12.10 -15.01 4.22
C ALA A 51 12.43 -14.50 2.81
N LEU A 52 11.94 -13.31 2.45
CA LEU A 52 12.31 -12.63 1.20
C LEU A 52 13.69 -11.98 1.27
N ILE A 53 14.18 -11.68 2.48
CA ILE A 53 15.52 -11.12 2.68
C ILE A 53 16.27 -11.93 3.73
N SER A 54 17.59 -11.93 3.65
CA SER A 54 18.44 -12.58 4.65
C SER A 54 18.46 -11.81 5.98
N ASP A 55 18.79 -12.51 7.06
CA ASP A 55 19.03 -11.90 8.37
C ASP A 55 20.07 -10.77 8.29
N GLU A 56 21.09 -10.92 7.45
CA GLU A 56 22.13 -9.91 7.25
C GLU A 56 21.56 -8.59 6.72
N ILE A 57 20.75 -8.65 5.65
CA ILE A 57 20.12 -7.46 5.06
C ILE A 57 19.14 -6.84 6.06
N TYR A 58 18.38 -7.67 6.77
CA TYR A 58 17.42 -7.18 7.75
C TYR A 58 18.12 -6.41 8.89
N GLN A 59 19.13 -7.01 9.52
CA GLN A 59 19.83 -6.38 10.65
C GLN A 59 20.61 -5.14 10.22
N SER A 60 21.35 -5.19 9.10
CA SER A 60 22.14 -4.04 8.65
C SER A 60 21.26 -2.84 8.30
N THR A 61 20.14 -3.06 7.60
CA THR A 61 19.18 -2.00 7.27
C THR A 61 18.50 -1.45 8.52
N LYS A 62 18.09 -2.33 9.46
CA LYS A 62 17.46 -1.91 10.71
C LYS A 62 18.35 -1.03 11.56
N GLU A 63 19.61 -1.43 11.74
CA GLU A 63 20.59 -0.70 12.54
C GLU A 63 20.97 0.64 11.90
N SER A 64 21.26 0.65 10.60
CA SER A 64 21.71 1.85 9.90
C SER A 64 20.61 2.90 9.72
N CYS A 65 19.37 2.48 9.45
CA CYS A 65 18.25 3.38 9.18
C CYS A 65 17.35 3.68 10.40
N ARG A 66 17.55 2.98 11.53
CA ARG A 66 16.89 3.26 12.82
C ARG A 66 15.36 3.33 12.74
N GLY A 67 14.75 2.50 11.90
CA GLY A 67 13.30 2.42 11.74
C GLY A 67 12.68 3.46 10.80
N ASN A 68 13.49 4.27 10.11
CA ASN A 68 13.01 5.16 9.05
C ASN A 68 13.61 4.79 7.69
N TYR A 69 12.87 3.97 6.96
CA TYR A 69 13.23 3.43 5.65
C TYR A 69 12.62 4.24 4.49
N VAL A 70 11.63 5.09 4.78
CA VAL A 70 10.87 5.87 3.78
C VAL A 70 11.49 7.24 3.54
N TYR A 71 11.95 7.88 4.62
CA TYR A 71 12.56 9.21 4.57
C TYR A 71 13.94 9.17 5.26
N PRO A 72 14.88 8.35 4.76
CA PRO A 72 16.20 8.22 5.37
C PRO A 72 16.96 9.55 5.33
N ASP A 73 17.89 9.74 6.27
CA ASP A 73 18.82 10.88 6.23
C ASP A 73 19.68 10.78 4.96
N PRO A 74 19.62 11.78 4.05
CA PRO A 74 20.37 11.74 2.79
C PRO A 74 21.89 11.73 3.00
N ASN A 75 22.39 12.08 4.18
CA ASN A 75 23.82 12.03 4.51
C ASN A 75 24.26 10.68 5.11
N ASN A 76 23.31 9.80 5.42
CA ASN A 76 23.59 8.48 5.96
C ASN A 76 23.75 7.46 4.82
N ASN A 77 24.89 7.51 4.14
CA ASN A 77 25.21 6.61 3.02
C ASN A 77 25.06 5.13 3.39
N LEU A 78 25.38 4.75 4.64
CA LEU A 78 25.23 3.37 5.09
C LEU A 78 23.76 2.92 5.08
N CYS A 79 22.84 3.78 5.49
CA CYS A 79 21.40 3.49 5.39
C CYS A 79 20.96 3.41 3.93
N LEU A 80 21.41 4.34 3.08
CA LEU A 80 21.03 4.36 1.66
C LEU A 80 21.51 3.10 0.93
N ASP A 81 22.76 2.67 1.14
CA ASP A 81 23.31 1.45 0.55
C ASP A 81 22.56 0.19 1.02
N ASN A 82 22.24 0.12 2.32
CA ASN A 82 21.48 -1.01 2.87
C ASN A 82 20.04 -1.03 2.35
N LEU A 83 19.39 0.14 2.20
CA LEU A 83 18.08 0.24 1.57
C LEU A 83 18.11 -0.19 0.11
N GLN A 84 19.16 0.18 -0.64
CA GLN A 84 19.32 -0.30 -2.01
C GLN A 84 19.43 -1.83 -2.06
N ARG A 85 20.25 -2.45 -1.19
CA ARG A 85 20.34 -3.92 -1.10
C ARG A 85 18.99 -4.57 -0.76
N PHE A 86 18.24 -3.96 0.15
CA PHE A 86 16.89 -4.39 0.49
C PHE A 86 15.96 -4.31 -0.72
N ASP A 87 15.93 -3.17 -1.42
CA ASP A 87 15.08 -2.96 -2.58
C ASP A 87 15.41 -3.93 -3.72
N GLU A 88 16.69 -4.17 -3.99
CA GLU A 88 17.13 -5.15 -4.99
C GLU A 88 16.68 -6.57 -4.65
N ALA A 89 16.81 -6.98 -3.38
CA ALA A 89 16.38 -8.30 -2.93
C ALA A 89 14.85 -8.44 -2.94
N ALA A 90 14.14 -7.49 -2.35
CA ALA A 90 12.69 -7.52 -2.20
C ALA A 90 11.96 -7.37 -3.54
N THR A 91 12.42 -6.46 -4.42
CA THR A 91 11.84 -6.23 -5.75
C THR A 91 11.95 -7.48 -6.61
N LYS A 92 13.15 -8.07 -6.67
CA LYS A 92 13.42 -9.27 -7.46
C LYS A 92 12.51 -10.44 -7.06
N ILE A 93 12.24 -10.61 -5.77
CA ILE A 93 11.45 -11.76 -5.32
C ILE A 93 9.95 -11.48 -5.41
N THR A 94 9.50 -10.27 -5.05
CA THR A 94 8.05 -9.98 -5.00
C THR A 94 7.45 -9.63 -6.36
N LEU A 95 8.08 -8.73 -7.11
CA LEU A 95 7.54 -8.26 -8.38
C LEU A 95 7.87 -9.22 -9.51
N ASP A 96 9.13 -9.65 -9.63
CA ASP A 96 9.54 -10.44 -10.80
C ASP A 96 9.21 -11.93 -10.66
N ALA A 97 9.31 -12.50 -9.45
CA ALA A 97 9.15 -13.94 -9.24
C ALA A 97 7.78 -14.37 -8.68
N TRP A 98 7.05 -13.52 -7.97
CA TRP A 98 5.77 -13.92 -7.35
C TRP A 98 4.56 -13.28 -8.04
N ALA A 99 4.54 -11.95 -8.18
CA ALA A 99 3.37 -11.25 -8.73
C ALA A 99 3.23 -11.42 -10.25
N ASN A 100 4.34 -11.58 -10.98
CA ASN A 100 4.37 -11.58 -12.44
C ASN A 100 4.85 -12.89 -13.07
N GLU A 101 5.18 -13.89 -12.26
CA GLU A 101 5.56 -15.21 -12.77
C GLU A 101 4.29 -15.97 -13.18
N LYS A 102 4.31 -16.54 -14.39
CA LYS A 102 3.11 -17.09 -15.04
C LYS A 102 2.63 -18.35 -14.33
N GLU A 103 3.54 -19.22 -13.91
CA GLU A 103 3.20 -20.47 -13.22
C GLU A 103 2.58 -20.18 -11.85
N VAL A 104 3.07 -19.16 -11.13
CA VAL A 104 2.50 -18.65 -9.87
C VAL A 104 1.11 -18.07 -10.11
N GLN A 105 0.93 -17.26 -11.16
CA GLN A 105 -0.39 -16.72 -11.51
C GLN A 105 -1.40 -17.84 -11.85
N GLU A 106 -0.97 -18.84 -12.61
CA GLU A 106 -1.79 -20.01 -12.95
C GLU A 106 -2.14 -20.83 -11.70
N ALA A 107 -1.17 -21.12 -10.83
CA ALA A 107 -1.37 -21.87 -9.59
C ALA A 107 -2.28 -21.15 -8.59
N LEU A 108 -2.20 -19.81 -8.55
CA LEU A 108 -3.06 -18.96 -7.73
C LEU A 108 -4.42 -18.68 -8.39
N HIS A 109 -4.67 -19.19 -9.59
CA HIS A 109 -5.86 -18.92 -10.39
C HIS A 109 -6.13 -17.41 -10.54
N VAL A 110 -5.06 -16.62 -10.69
CA VAL A 110 -5.17 -15.18 -10.96
C VAL A 110 -5.87 -15.02 -12.30
N ARG A 111 -7.06 -14.43 -12.27
CA ARG A 111 -7.79 -14.10 -13.49
C ARG A 111 -7.10 -12.93 -14.17
N GLU A 112 -6.86 -13.02 -15.48
CA GLU A 112 -6.52 -11.84 -16.26
C GLU A 112 -7.57 -10.77 -15.99
N VAL A 113 -7.12 -9.56 -15.63
CA VAL A 113 -8.01 -8.43 -15.43
C VAL A 113 -8.65 -8.11 -16.77
N CYS A 114 -9.88 -8.57 -16.96
CA CYS A 114 -10.67 -8.27 -18.13
C CYS A 114 -10.97 -6.76 -18.12
N PHE A 115 -10.17 -5.97 -18.82
CA PHE A 115 -10.45 -4.56 -19.16
C PHE A 115 -11.60 -4.45 -20.17
N HIS A 116 -12.66 -5.25 -20.01
CA HIS A 116 -13.94 -4.99 -20.67
C HIS A 116 -14.79 -4.12 -19.76
N ILE A 117 -14.33 -2.89 -19.52
CA ILE A 117 -15.28 -1.80 -19.38
C ILE A 117 -15.70 -1.50 -20.81
N ALA A 118 -16.82 -2.09 -21.24
CA ALA A 118 -17.54 -1.57 -22.38
C ALA A 118 -17.97 -0.14 -22.02
N LEU A 119 -17.26 0.84 -22.58
CA LEU A 119 -17.74 2.22 -22.70
C LEU A 119 -18.78 2.30 -23.80
#